data_AF-A0A1F7LN45-F1
#
_entry.id   AF-A0A1F7LN45-F1
#
_cell.length_a   1.000
_cell.length_b   1.000
_cell.length_c   1.000
_cell.angle_alpha   90.00
_cell.angle_beta   90.00
_cell.angle_gamma   90.00
#
_symmetry.space_group_name_H-M   'P 1'
#
loop_
_entity.id
_entity.type
_entity.pdbx_description
1 polymer ?
#
loop_
_entity_poly.entity_id
_entity_poly.type
_entity_poly.pdbx_seq_one_letter_code
_entity_poly.pdbx_strand_id
1 'polypeptide(L)'
;MPRKTSPRVATSLGCAPLRAMYRAAEKRKPSRWPEVEKEFLQAMWDFDQKFASGEANQGDNQNGKGDFFTDLIALLLENCSDKSLYGRGSVPGLIFPNHALDASYPQTGTVEVLVETKVAGAPKTLRNPSQKNPRGRMGSADLDKRIKEAGLKTIDLKAEWPRGAGKGGGPTNDLITWLRRSKPMSVLSMAIRVVDKNDLERTIHFANAAGQMMDAVGLVAYEPNPKNKGYHALKGPPHLELDRVLSRVCTALRNLP
;
A
#
# COMPACT_ATOMS: atom_id res chain seq x y z
N MET A 1 -16.78 5.63 -9.80
CA MET A 1 -17.51 6.02 -8.58
C MET A 1 -16.48 6.47 -7.56
N PRO A 2 -16.76 7.50 -6.75
CA PRO A 2 -15.90 7.87 -5.63
C PRO A 2 -15.59 6.65 -4.77
N ARG A 3 -14.35 6.58 -4.27
CA ARG A 3 -13.90 5.47 -3.43
C ARG A 3 -14.85 5.31 -2.23
N LYS A 4 -15.18 4.06 -1.91
CA LYS A 4 -15.93 3.67 -0.72
C LYS A 4 -15.04 2.77 0.13
N THR A 5 -15.23 2.79 1.45
CA THR A 5 -14.62 1.79 2.33
C THR A 5 -14.87 0.39 1.78
N SER A 6 -13.85 -0.45 1.77
CA SER A 6 -14.00 -1.80 1.25
C SER A 6 -15.13 -2.58 1.89
N PRO A 7 -15.83 -3.47 1.14
CA PRO A 7 -16.92 -4.26 1.70
C PRO A 7 -16.49 -5.06 2.92
N ARG A 8 -15.25 -5.59 2.93
CA ARG A 8 -14.74 -6.37 4.05
C ARG A 8 -14.54 -5.52 5.30
N VAL A 9 -13.89 -4.36 5.16
CA VAL A 9 -13.68 -3.43 6.29
C VAL A 9 -15.03 -2.89 6.78
N ALA A 10 -15.95 -2.59 5.87
CA ALA A 10 -17.27 -2.07 6.17
C ALA A 10 -18.16 -3.04 6.97
N THR A 11 -18.08 -4.35 6.68
CA THR A 11 -19.06 -5.33 7.21
C THR A 11 -18.49 -6.28 8.27
N SER A 12 -17.21 -6.64 8.21
CA SER A 12 -16.64 -7.64 9.12
C SER A 12 -16.48 -7.10 10.54
N LEU A 13 -16.85 -7.91 11.54
CA LEU A 13 -16.60 -7.62 12.96
C LEU A 13 -15.10 -7.69 13.31
N GLY A 14 -14.36 -8.59 12.65
CA GLY A 14 -12.91 -8.69 12.80
C GLY A 14 -12.18 -7.43 12.36
N CYS A 15 -12.74 -6.70 11.39
CA CYS A 15 -12.21 -5.42 10.90
C CYS A 15 -12.69 -4.20 11.69
N ALA A 16 -13.40 -4.36 12.81
CA ALA A 16 -13.97 -3.25 13.57
C ALA A 16 -12.93 -2.18 13.99
N PRO A 17 -11.72 -2.52 14.46
CA PRO A 17 -10.71 -1.51 14.80
C PRO A 17 -10.28 -0.67 13.58
N LEU A 18 -10.05 -1.33 12.44
CA LEU A 18 -9.67 -0.67 11.18
C LEU A 18 -10.79 0.26 10.69
N ARG A 19 -12.04 -0.21 10.73
CA ARG A 19 -13.22 0.59 10.35
C ARG A 19 -13.40 1.81 11.25
N ALA A 20 -13.22 1.65 12.55
CA ALA A 20 -13.35 2.74 13.52
C ALA A 20 -12.31 3.84 13.27
N MET A 21 -11.05 3.44 13.07
CA MET A 21 -9.96 4.38 12.73
C MET A 21 -10.24 5.10 11.41
N TYR A 22 -10.61 4.36 10.36
CA TYR A 22 -10.88 4.93 9.05
C TYR A 22 -12.01 5.98 9.10
N ARG A 23 -13.13 5.67 9.78
CA ARG A 23 -14.23 6.64 9.99
C ARG A 23 -13.81 7.88 10.76
N ALA A 24 -12.90 7.75 11.73
CA ALA A 24 -12.36 8.89 12.45
C ALA A 24 -11.47 9.75 11.54
N ALA A 25 -10.66 9.11 10.69
CA ALA A 25 -9.85 9.81 9.68
C ALA A 25 -10.72 10.56 8.67
N GLU A 26 -11.80 9.96 8.15
CA GLU A 26 -12.73 10.65 7.23
C GLU A 26 -13.31 11.94 7.83
N LYS A 27 -13.63 11.93 9.12
CA LYS A 27 -14.13 13.13 9.82
C LYS A 27 -13.06 14.21 10.00
N ARG A 28 -11.83 13.81 10.31
CA ARG A 28 -10.72 14.73 10.58
C ARG A 28 -10.04 15.27 9.32
N LYS A 29 -10.21 14.57 8.18
CA LYS A 29 -9.60 14.89 6.88
C LYS A 29 -8.07 15.12 6.96
N PRO A 30 -7.30 14.16 7.51
CA PRO A 30 -5.85 14.28 7.57
C PRO A 30 -5.26 14.33 6.16
N SER A 31 -4.17 15.08 6.01
CA SER A 31 -3.51 15.28 4.70
C SER A 31 -2.09 14.72 4.65
N ARG A 32 -1.57 14.26 5.79
CA ARG A 32 -0.21 13.73 5.94
C ARG A 32 -0.17 12.45 6.77
N TRP A 33 0.87 11.64 6.56
CA TRP A 33 1.02 10.37 7.27
C TRP A 33 1.19 10.52 8.80
N PRO A 34 2.04 11.45 9.32
CA PRO A 34 2.24 11.61 10.76
C PRO A 34 0.96 11.98 11.52
N GLU A 35 -0.03 12.54 10.82
CA GLU A 35 -1.32 12.86 11.42
C GLU A 35 -2.12 11.61 11.81
N VAL A 36 -1.86 10.46 11.18
CA VAL A 36 -2.64 9.22 11.37
C VAL A 36 -1.80 8.04 11.86
N GLU A 37 -0.48 8.16 11.89
CA GLU A 37 0.42 7.04 12.17
C GLU A 37 0.13 6.37 13.51
N LYS A 38 -0.10 7.16 14.57
CA LYS A 38 -0.36 6.63 15.91
C LYS A 38 -1.66 5.81 15.93
N GLU A 39 -2.75 6.36 15.40
CA GLU A 39 -4.05 5.68 15.34
C GLU A 39 -4.01 4.47 14.40
N PHE A 40 -3.25 4.55 13.31
CA PHE A 40 -3.00 3.44 12.41
C PHE A 40 -2.33 2.27 13.15
N LEU A 41 -1.22 2.53 13.86
CA LEU A 41 -0.49 1.51 14.60
C LEU A 41 -1.36 0.87 15.70
N GLN A 42 -2.19 1.67 16.37
CA GLN A 42 -3.15 1.17 17.36
C GLN A 42 -4.21 0.28 16.70
N ALA A 43 -4.83 0.72 15.60
CA ALA A 43 -5.84 -0.06 14.90
C ALA A 43 -5.29 -1.38 14.34
N MET A 44 -4.05 -1.37 13.84
CA MET A 44 -3.35 -2.57 13.38
C MET A 44 -3.05 -3.53 14.53
N TRP A 45 -2.66 -3.01 15.70
CA TRP A 45 -2.45 -3.82 16.90
C TRP A 45 -3.75 -4.49 17.35
N ASP A 46 -4.82 -3.72 17.49
CA ASP A 46 -6.13 -4.23 17.94
C ASP A 46 -6.70 -5.25 16.96
N PHE A 47 -6.56 -5.01 15.65
CA PHE A 47 -6.88 -6.00 14.63
C PHE A 47 -6.07 -7.29 14.80
N ASP A 48 -4.76 -7.17 15.01
CA ASP A 48 -3.89 -8.33 15.17
C ASP A 48 -4.19 -9.14 16.43
N GLN A 49 -4.64 -8.51 17.52
CA GLN A 49 -5.13 -9.23 18.69
C GLN A 49 -6.38 -10.06 18.35
N LYS A 50 -7.32 -9.48 17.59
CA LYS A 50 -8.51 -10.20 17.10
C LYS A 50 -8.14 -11.34 16.15
N PHE A 51 -7.13 -11.15 15.31
CA PHE A 51 -6.67 -12.18 14.39
C PHE A 51 -5.96 -13.32 15.14
N ALA A 52 -5.13 -12.99 16.14
CA ALA A 52 -4.45 -13.97 16.98
C ALA A 52 -5.42 -14.82 17.81
N SER A 53 -6.47 -14.19 18.37
CA SER A 53 -7.52 -14.87 19.14
C SER A 53 -8.51 -15.67 18.27
N GLY A 54 -8.53 -15.42 16.96
CA GLY A 54 -9.43 -16.06 16.00
C GLY A 54 -10.78 -15.37 15.82
N GLU A 55 -11.00 -14.20 16.42
CA GLU A 55 -12.18 -13.35 16.16
C GLU A 55 -12.15 -12.80 14.72
N ALA A 56 -10.98 -12.41 14.21
CA ALA A 56 -10.77 -12.11 12.80
C ALA A 56 -10.25 -13.35 12.07
N ASN A 57 -10.71 -13.56 10.82
CA ASN A 57 -10.31 -14.72 10.01
C ASN A 57 -9.31 -14.35 8.91
N GLN A 58 -8.87 -15.35 8.13
CA GLN A 58 -7.86 -15.15 7.09
C GLN A 58 -8.30 -14.16 5.99
N GLY A 59 -9.59 -14.11 5.68
CA GLY A 59 -10.14 -13.14 4.73
C GLY A 59 -10.08 -11.70 5.27
N ASP A 60 -10.22 -11.51 6.59
CA ASP A 60 -9.98 -10.20 7.21
C ASP A 60 -8.51 -9.80 7.13
N ASN A 61 -7.59 -10.74 7.33
CA ASN A 61 -6.17 -10.46 7.28
C ASN A 61 -5.68 -10.20 5.85
N GLN A 62 -6.18 -10.94 4.86
CA GLN A 62 -5.78 -10.79 3.45
C GLN A 62 -6.43 -9.59 2.78
N ASN A 63 -7.75 -9.44 2.91
CA ASN A 63 -8.48 -8.38 2.21
C ASN A 63 -8.68 -7.17 3.12
N GLY A 64 -9.04 -7.36 4.40
CA GLY A 64 -9.35 -6.26 5.31
C GLY A 64 -8.17 -5.31 5.56
N LYS A 65 -6.99 -5.83 5.93
CA LYS A 65 -5.80 -4.99 6.16
C LYS A 65 -5.34 -4.24 4.92
N GLY A 66 -5.19 -4.96 3.80
CA GLY A 66 -4.74 -4.38 2.53
C GLY A 66 -5.70 -3.30 2.06
N ASP A 67 -7.00 -3.62 2.05
CA ASP A 67 -8.04 -2.69 1.68
C ASP A 67 -8.08 -1.43 2.56
N PHE A 68 -8.01 -1.61 3.88
CA PHE A 68 -7.98 -0.49 4.84
C PHE A 68 -6.79 0.43 4.58
N PHE A 69 -5.61 -0.15 4.34
CA PHE A 69 -4.42 0.64 4.07
C PHE A 69 -4.53 1.39 2.74
N THR A 70 -5.00 0.73 1.67
CA THR A 70 -5.33 1.41 0.40
C THR A 70 -6.30 2.57 0.61
N ASP A 71 -7.38 2.35 1.35
CA ASP A 71 -8.40 3.36 1.63
C ASP A 71 -7.82 4.55 2.41
N LEU A 72 -6.95 4.29 3.39
CA LEU A 72 -6.28 5.34 4.17
C LEU A 72 -5.28 6.14 3.32
N ILE A 73 -4.45 5.48 2.51
CA ILE A 73 -3.50 6.17 1.62
C ILE A 73 -4.25 7.04 0.61
N ALA A 74 -5.32 6.50 0.02
CA ALA A 74 -6.15 7.28 -0.90
C ALA A 74 -6.77 8.50 -0.20
N LEU A 75 -7.32 8.34 1.01
CA LEU A 75 -7.89 9.45 1.78
C LEU A 75 -6.86 10.56 2.04
N LEU A 76 -5.63 10.22 2.43
CA LEU A 76 -4.58 11.21 2.67
C LEU A 76 -4.24 12.00 1.40
N LEU A 77 -4.11 11.31 0.27
CA LEU A 77 -3.83 11.92 -1.02
C LEU A 77 -4.99 12.79 -1.50
N GLU A 78 -6.23 12.32 -1.37
CA GLU A 78 -7.44 13.06 -1.71
C GLU A 78 -7.52 14.39 -0.94
N ASN A 79 -7.32 14.35 0.38
CA ASN A 79 -7.37 15.55 1.23
C ASN A 79 -6.19 16.49 0.99
N CYS A 80 -5.03 15.97 0.60
CA CYS A 80 -3.87 16.82 0.37
C CYS A 80 -3.89 17.45 -1.02
N SER A 81 -4.45 16.78 -2.05
CA SER A 81 -4.38 17.25 -3.43
C SER A 81 -5.69 17.80 -3.98
N ASP A 82 -6.79 17.70 -3.24
CA ASP A 82 -8.14 18.01 -3.70
C ASP A 82 -8.54 17.25 -4.99
N LYS A 83 -7.93 16.08 -5.22
CA LYS A 83 -8.23 15.19 -6.35
C LYS A 83 -8.90 13.93 -5.83
N SER A 84 -10.03 13.55 -6.41
CA SER A 84 -10.67 12.27 -6.08
C SER A 84 -9.87 11.11 -6.66
N LEU A 85 -9.49 10.15 -5.82
CA LEU A 85 -8.86 8.92 -6.26
C LEU A 85 -9.91 7.83 -6.43
N TYR A 86 -9.63 6.92 -7.36
CA TYR A 86 -10.56 5.86 -7.73
C TYR A 86 -9.94 4.53 -7.38
N GLY A 87 -10.57 3.82 -6.43
CA GLY A 87 -10.11 2.51 -6.02
C GLY A 87 -10.64 1.40 -6.92
N ARG A 88 -9.85 0.33 -7.07
CA ARG A 88 -10.29 -0.97 -7.65
C ARG A 88 -10.82 -0.89 -9.08
N GLY A 89 -10.33 0.08 -9.84
CA GLY A 89 -10.60 0.17 -11.27
C GLY A 89 -9.86 -0.92 -12.04
N SER A 90 -10.50 -1.46 -13.08
CA SER A 90 -9.84 -2.29 -14.09
C SER A 90 -9.26 -1.37 -15.15
N VAL A 91 -7.96 -1.45 -15.39
CA VAL A 91 -7.25 -0.59 -16.35
C VAL A 91 -6.52 -1.48 -17.36
N PRO A 92 -6.59 -1.18 -18.67
CA PRO A 92 -5.91 -1.98 -19.67
C PRO A 92 -4.40 -1.90 -19.52
N GLY A 93 -3.74 -3.05 -19.64
CA GLY A 93 -2.29 -3.17 -19.82
C GLY A 93 -1.96 -3.56 -21.25
N LEU A 94 -0.67 -3.52 -21.60
CA LEU A 94 -0.21 -3.85 -22.95
C LEU A 94 -0.20 -5.36 -23.19
N ILE A 95 0.27 -6.10 -22.18
CA ILE A 95 0.43 -7.56 -22.17
C ILE A 95 -0.81 -8.20 -21.54
N PHE A 96 -1.20 -7.72 -20.35
CA PHE A 96 -2.39 -8.24 -19.67
C PHE A 96 -3.58 -7.34 -19.99
N PRO A 97 -4.73 -7.94 -20.36
CA PRO A 97 -5.88 -7.16 -20.82
C PRO A 97 -6.42 -6.23 -19.75
N ASN A 98 -6.22 -6.57 -18.47
CA ASN A 98 -6.76 -5.83 -17.34
C ASN A 98 -5.87 -5.96 -16.10
N HIS A 99 -5.62 -4.84 -15.43
CA HIS A 99 -5.04 -4.78 -14.10
C HIS A 99 -6.06 -4.21 -13.11
N ALA A 100 -6.23 -4.90 -11.99
CA ALA A 100 -6.94 -4.34 -10.84
C ALA A 100 -5.98 -3.43 -10.06
N LEU A 101 -6.28 -2.13 -10.00
CA LEU A 101 -5.46 -1.14 -9.29
C LEU A 101 -5.98 -0.89 -7.89
N ASP A 102 -5.08 -0.68 -6.93
CA ASP A 102 -5.49 -0.33 -5.57
C ASP A 102 -6.12 1.06 -5.53
N ALA A 103 -5.45 2.08 -6.08
CA ALA A 103 -6.02 3.39 -6.37
C ALA A 103 -5.38 4.05 -7.60
N SER A 104 -6.15 4.84 -8.35
CA SER A 104 -5.67 5.55 -9.53
C SER A 104 -6.33 6.92 -9.74
N TYR A 105 -5.67 7.75 -10.55
CA TYR A 105 -6.18 9.02 -11.05
C TYR A 105 -5.86 9.20 -12.54
N PRO A 106 -6.77 9.73 -13.37
CA PRO A 106 -8.20 9.97 -13.11
C PRO A 106 -9.02 8.67 -13.09
N GLN A 107 -10.36 8.76 -12.94
CA GLN A 107 -11.26 7.59 -13.00
C GLN A 107 -11.31 6.96 -14.40
N THR A 108 -11.32 7.81 -15.41
CA THR A 108 -11.65 7.47 -16.80
C THR A 108 -10.61 8.09 -17.72
N GLY A 109 -10.32 7.42 -18.83
CA GLY A 109 -9.27 7.82 -19.74
C GLY A 109 -7.91 7.29 -19.29
N THR A 110 -6.85 7.95 -19.74
CA THR A 110 -5.48 7.52 -19.49
C THR A 110 -5.08 7.79 -18.03
N VAL A 111 -4.72 6.74 -17.29
CA VAL A 111 -4.27 6.89 -15.90
C VAL A 111 -2.99 7.71 -15.86
N GLU A 112 -2.93 8.69 -14.96
CA GLU A 112 -1.80 9.60 -14.75
C GLU A 112 -1.03 9.24 -13.47
N VAL A 113 -1.73 8.77 -12.43
CA VAL A 113 -1.16 8.32 -11.16
C VAL A 113 -1.73 6.96 -10.78
N LEU A 114 -0.84 6.05 -10.42
CA LEU A 114 -1.09 4.72 -9.89
C LEU A 114 -0.55 4.67 -8.46
N VAL A 115 -1.39 4.23 -7.53
CA VAL A 115 -1.00 3.89 -6.17
C VAL A 115 -1.28 2.41 -5.95
N GLU A 116 -0.25 1.63 -5.69
CA GLU A 116 -0.33 0.26 -5.19
C GLU A 116 0.00 0.26 -3.70
N THR A 117 -0.69 -0.60 -2.94
CA THR A 117 -0.34 -0.82 -1.54
C THR A 117 -0.08 -2.28 -1.24
N LYS A 118 0.81 -2.54 -0.27
CA LYS A 118 1.07 -3.88 0.24
C LYS A 118 1.15 -3.84 1.76
N VAL A 119 0.35 -4.68 2.39
CA VAL A 119 0.39 -4.93 3.83
C VAL A 119 0.84 -6.37 4.04
N ALA A 120 1.84 -6.58 4.90
CA ALA A 120 2.35 -7.92 5.16
C ALA A 120 2.80 -8.11 6.62
N GLY A 121 3.02 -9.37 6.97
CA GLY A 121 3.27 -9.80 8.33
C GLY A 121 1.98 -10.03 9.11
N ALA A 122 2.01 -11.01 10.00
CA ALA A 122 0.88 -11.36 10.83
C ALA A 122 1.37 -11.96 12.15
N PRO A 123 0.65 -11.75 13.28
CA PRO A 123 0.97 -12.43 14.52
C PRO A 123 0.79 -13.95 14.38
N LYS A 124 1.35 -14.71 15.32
CA LYS A 124 1.06 -16.14 15.42
C LYS A 124 -0.41 -16.31 15.82
N THR A 125 -1.08 -17.25 15.17
CA THR A 125 -2.49 -17.56 15.44
C THR A 125 -2.61 -18.99 15.92
N LEU A 126 -3.62 -19.29 16.76
CA LEU A 126 -3.95 -20.66 17.17
C LEU A 126 -4.31 -21.56 15.97
N ARG A 127 -4.78 -20.98 14.86
CA ARG A 127 -5.15 -21.68 13.62
C ARG A 127 -3.97 -22.14 12.76
N ASN A 128 -2.74 -21.71 13.09
CA ASN A 128 -1.53 -22.12 12.38
C ASN A 128 -0.46 -22.56 13.40
N PRO A 129 -0.64 -23.71 14.05
CA PRO A 129 0.27 -24.18 15.10
C PRO A 129 1.67 -24.48 14.56
N SER A 130 1.82 -24.81 13.27
CA SER A 130 3.10 -25.09 12.61
C SER A 130 3.95 -23.84 12.34
N GLN A 131 3.42 -22.63 12.59
CA GLN A 131 4.20 -21.40 12.53
C GLN A 131 5.33 -21.42 13.57
N LYS A 132 6.56 -21.64 13.08
CA LYS A 132 7.77 -21.80 13.91
C LYS A 132 8.12 -20.56 14.71
N ASN A 133 8.06 -19.37 14.09
CA ASN A 133 8.41 -18.13 14.77
C ASN A 133 7.28 -17.74 15.75
N PRO A 134 7.57 -17.60 17.06
CA PRO A 134 6.56 -17.25 18.07
C PRO A 134 5.96 -15.87 17.86
N ARG A 135 6.68 -14.94 17.21
CA ARG A 135 6.19 -13.59 16.88
C ARG A 135 5.29 -13.58 15.63
N GLY A 136 5.15 -14.70 14.92
CA GLY A 136 4.25 -14.86 13.78
C GLY A 136 4.93 -14.97 12.42
N ARG A 137 4.19 -14.66 11.35
CA ARG A 137 4.71 -14.65 9.97
C ARG A 137 5.55 -13.40 9.75
N MET A 138 6.77 -13.60 9.26
CA MET A 138 7.68 -12.52 8.84
C MET A 138 7.00 -11.60 7.82
N GLY A 139 7.24 -10.30 7.93
CA GLY A 139 6.75 -9.32 6.97
C GLY A 139 7.38 -9.52 5.59
N SER A 140 8.67 -9.88 5.56
CA SER A 140 9.42 -10.09 4.32
C SER A 140 9.09 -11.38 3.57
N ALA A 141 8.31 -12.30 4.17
CA ALA A 141 8.11 -13.65 3.63
C ALA A 141 7.55 -13.68 2.19
N ASP A 142 6.67 -12.74 1.86
CA ASP A 142 6.00 -12.68 0.56
C ASP A 142 6.45 -11.49 -0.30
N LEU A 143 7.38 -10.66 0.17
CA LEU A 143 7.70 -9.40 -0.50
C LEU A 143 8.33 -9.60 -1.87
N ASP A 144 9.15 -10.64 -2.08
CA ASP A 144 9.69 -10.97 -3.40
C ASP A 144 8.57 -11.14 -4.45
N LYS A 145 7.58 -11.99 -4.14
CA LYS A 145 6.41 -12.21 -5.00
C LYS A 145 5.64 -10.91 -5.22
N ARG A 146 5.37 -10.15 -4.14
CA ARG A 146 4.55 -8.93 -4.20
C ARG A 146 5.21 -7.79 -4.96
N ILE A 147 6.54 -7.69 -4.91
CA ILE A 147 7.30 -6.67 -5.62
C ILE A 147 7.42 -7.01 -7.10
N LYS A 148 7.63 -8.29 -7.44
CA LYS A 148 7.57 -8.75 -8.82
C LYS A 148 6.19 -8.47 -9.44
N GLU A 149 5.12 -8.76 -8.70
CA GLU A 149 3.73 -8.45 -9.09
C GLU A 149 3.53 -6.95 -9.35
N ALA A 150 3.92 -6.08 -8.41
CA ALA A 150 3.79 -4.62 -8.55
C ALA A 150 4.66 -4.04 -9.68
N GLY A 151 5.89 -4.55 -9.82
CA GLY A 151 6.83 -4.14 -10.85
C GLY A 151 6.36 -4.51 -12.26
N LEU A 152 5.91 -5.76 -12.45
CA LEU A 152 5.38 -6.21 -13.74
C LEU A 152 4.13 -5.41 -14.15
N LYS A 153 3.20 -5.20 -13.21
CA LYS A 153 2.03 -4.34 -13.42
C LYS A 153 2.44 -2.93 -13.84
N THR A 154 3.45 -2.36 -13.18
CA THR A 154 3.94 -1.01 -13.50
C THR A 154 4.54 -0.92 -14.89
N ILE A 155 5.39 -1.88 -15.27
CA ILE A 155 5.98 -1.97 -16.61
C ILE A 155 4.86 -2.05 -17.65
N ASP A 156 3.88 -2.92 -17.42
CA ASP A 156 2.80 -3.17 -18.37
C ASP A 156 1.90 -1.94 -18.59
N LEU A 157 1.53 -1.25 -17.49
CA LEU A 157 0.73 -0.02 -17.56
C LEU A 157 1.50 1.15 -18.18
N LYS A 158 2.79 1.31 -17.88
CA LYS A 158 3.63 2.33 -18.51
C LYS A 158 3.83 2.08 -19.99
N ALA A 159 3.84 0.81 -20.42
CA ALA A 159 3.94 0.44 -21.82
C ALA A 159 2.62 0.67 -22.58
N GLU A 160 1.47 0.51 -21.93
CA GLU A 160 0.16 0.78 -22.54
C GLU A 160 -0.19 2.28 -22.59
N TRP A 161 0.37 3.07 -21.68
CA TRP A 161 0.02 4.48 -21.54
C TRP A 161 0.08 5.30 -22.85
N PRO A 162 1.12 5.19 -23.71
CA PRO A 162 1.16 5.92 -24.98
C PRO A 162 -0.01 5.59 -25.90
N ARG A 163 -0.38 4.31 -26.03
CA ARG A 163 -1.53 3.88 -26.84
C ARG A 163 -2.83 4.49 -26.33
N GLY A 164 -3.04 4.44 -25.01
CA GLY A 164 -4.20 5.06 -24.37
C GLY A 164 -4.24 6.58 -24.51
N ALA A 165 -3.10 7.24 -24.73
CA ALA A 165 -2.99 8.68 -24.98
C ALA A 165 -2.99 9.06 -26.47
N GLY A 166 -3.16 8.11 -27.39
CA GLY A 166 -3.08 8.34 -28.84
C GLY A 166 -1.66 8.69 -29.33
N LYS A 167 -0.63 8.30 -28.59
CA LYS A 167 0.79 8.55 -28.88
C LYS A 167 1.51 7.26 -29.24
N GLY A 168 2.50 7.37 -30.14
CA GLY A 168 3.51 6.32 -30.31
C GLY A 168 4.50 6.34 -29.13
N GLY A 169 5.07 5.17 -28.79
CA GLY A 169 6.09 5.05 -27.74
C GLY A 169 6.27 3.61 -27.27
N GLY A 170 7.29 3.39 -26.44
CA GLY A 170 7.60 2.08 -25.86
C GLY A 170 8.88 2.10 -25.05
N PRO A 171 9.26 0.96 -24.45
CA PRO A 171 10.52 0.82 -23.75
C PRO A 171 11.71 1.24 -24.63
N THR A 172 12.70 1.89 -24.01
CA THR A 172 13.98 2.24 -24.67
C THR A 172 15.07 1.24 -24.31
N ASN A 173 16.26 1.39 -24.90
CA ASN A 173 17.44 0.58 -24.56
C ASN A 173 17.87 0.70 -23.08
N ASP A 174 17.36 1.70 -22.36
CA ASP A 174 17.48 1.84 -20.90
C ASP A 174 16.10 1.73 -20.24
N LEU A 175 15.81 0.57 -19.67
CA LEU A 175 14.54 0.28 -19.00
C LEU A 175 14.31 1.18 -17.79
N ILE A 176 15.34 1.45 -16.98
CA ILE A 176 15.18 2.21 -15.73
C ILE A 176 14.90 3.68 -16.06
N THR A 177 15.64 4.25 -17.01
CA THR A 177 15.40 5.63 -17.46
C THR A 177 14.02 5.76 -18.10
N TRP A 178 13.59 4.78 -18.88
CA TRP A 178 12.23 4.76 -19.44
C TRP A 178 11.17 4.71 -18.33
N LEU A 179 11.30 3.79 -17.37
CA LEU A 179 10.35 3.65 -16.26
C LEU A 179 10.16 4.96 -15.48
N ARG A 180 11.25 5.69 -15.20
CA ARG A 180 11.21 6.95 -14.44
C ARG A 180 10.63 8.14 -15.20
N ARG A 181 10.58 8.10 -16.52
CA ARG A 181 10.09 9.20 -17.38
C ARG A 181 8.70 8.94 -17.92
N SER A 182 8.33 7.68 -18.06
CA SER A 182 7.05 7.27 -18.61
C SER A 182 5.92 7.44 -17.61
N LYS A 183 4.76 7.86 -18.12
CA LYS A 183 3.50 7.84 -17.38
C LYS A 183 2.89 6.43 -17.39
N PRO A 184 2.01 6.08 -16.43
CA PRO A 184 1.64 6.87 -15.25
C PRO A 184 2.77 6.96 -14.23
N MET A 185 2.67 7.92 -13.30
CA MET A 185 3.46 7.91 -12.07
C MET A 185 3.03 6.71 -11.21
N SER A 186 3.92 5.78 -10.92
CA SER A 186 3.67 4.55 -10.16
C SER A 186 4.27 4.62 -8.76
N VAL A 187 3.44 4.49 -7.74
CA VAL A 187 3.89 4.51 -6.33
C VAL A 187 3.49 3.25 -5.61
N LEU A 188 4.42 2.71 -4.82
CA LEU A 188 4.17 1.59 -3.92
C LEU A 188 4.20 2.08 -2.46
N SER A 189 3.09 1.95 -1.74
CA SER A 189 3.04 2.18 -0.29
C SER A 189 3.02 0.86 0.46
N MET A 190 3.86 0.70 1.47
CA MET A 190 4.03 -0.56 2.20
C MET A 190 3.82 -0.35 3.69
N ALA A 191 3.02 -1.21 4.33
CA ALA A 191 2.90 -1.28 5.78
C ALA A 191 3.25 -2.70 6.25
N ILE A 192 4.44 -2.87 6.82
CA ILE A 192 5.03 -4.18 7.06
C ILE A 192 5.24 -4.41 8.55
N ARG A 193 4.55 -5.41 9.10
CA ARG A 193 4.82 -5.90 10.46
C ARG A 193 6.05 -6.79 10.41
N VAL A 194 7.13 -6.38 11.06
CA VAL A 194 8.35 -7.17 11.15
C VAL A 194 8.43 -7.93 12.47
N VAL A 195 9.18 -9.04 12.47
CA VAL A 195 9.35 -9.88 13.68
C VAL A 195 10.71 -9.71 14.35
N ASP A 196 11.72 -9.20 13.65
CA ASP A 196 13.05 -8.94 14.18
C ASP A 196 13.84 -8.02 13.21
N LYS A 197 15.11 -7.74 13.57
CA LYS A 197 16.01 -6.90 12.78
C LYS A 197 16.33 -7.49 11.40
N ASN A 198 16.48 -8.80 11.28
CA ASN A 198 16.76 -9.45 10.00
C ASN A 198 15.57 -9.33 9.05
N ASP A 199 14.34 -9.47 9.59
CA ASP A 199 13.11 -9.25 8.84
C ASP A 199 12.97 -7.78 8.38
N LEU A 200 13.37 -6.81 9.21
CA LEU A 200 13.44 -5.40 8.83
C LEU A 200 14.44 -5.15 7.70
N GLU A 201 15.66 -5.66 7.81
CA GLU A 201 16.70 -5.50 6.78
C GLU A 201 16.26 -6.10 5.44
N ARG A 202 15.65 -7.29 5.46
CA ARG A 202 15.05 -7.89 4.26
C ARG A 202 13.90 -7.06 3.71
N THR A 203 13.06 -6.50 4.57
CA THR A 203 11.97 -5.61 4.15
C THR A 203 12.50 -4.35 3.45
N ILE A 204 13.54 -3.73 3.99
CA ILE A 204 14.20 -2.56 3.40
C ILE A 204 14.86 -2.93 2.07
N HIS A 205 15.55 -4.06 2.00
CA HIS A 205 16.15 -4.56 0.75
C HIS A 205 15.09 -4.67 -0.37
N PHE A 206 13.95 -5.28 -0.04
CA PHE A 206 12.84 -5.43 -0.97
C PHE A 206 12.21 -4.09 -1.36
N ALA A 207 12.00 -3.17 -0.42
CA ALA A 207 11.51 -1.82 -0.74
C ALA A 207 12.48 -1.07 -1.68
N ASN A 208 13.79 -1.21 -1.50
CA ASN A 208 14.80 -0.64 -2.40
C ASN A 208 14.77 -1.28 -3.79
N ALA A 209 14.59 -2.60 -3.88
CA ALA A 209 14.43 -3.31 -5.14
C ALA A 209 13.19 -2.84 -5.90
N ALA A 210 12.06 -2.64 -5.20
CA ALA A 210 10.86 -2.07 -5.80
C ALA A 210 11.10 -0.64 -6.35
N GLY A 211 11.94 0.16 -5.69
CA GLY A 211 12.33 1.49 -6.17
C GLY A 211 13.13 1.52 -7.47
N GLN A 212 13.54 0.37 -8.01
CA GLN A 212 14.10 0.27 -9.36
C GLN A 212 13.02 0.27 -10.45
N MET A 213 11.78 -0.11 -10.09
CA MET A 213 10.66 -0.25 -11.04
C MET A 213 9.55 0.79 -10.81
N MET A 214 9.37 1.23 -9.56
CA MET A 214 8.38 2.23 -9.18
C MET A 214 8.99 3.63 -9.20
N ASP A 215 8.17 4.67 -9.44
CA ASP A 215 8.61 6.06 -9.34
C ASP A 215 8.89 6.49 -7.89
N ALA A 216 8.19 5.88 -6.92
CA ALA A 216 8.44 6.06 -5.50
C ALA A 216 7.97 4.85 -4.67
N VAL A 217 8.64 4.62 -3.53
CA VAL A 217 8.29 3.56 -2.57
C VAL A 217 8.27 4.12 -1.16
N GLY A 218 7.11 4.09 -0.50
CA GLY A 218 6.95 4.48 0.90
C GLY A 218 6.81 3.24 1.79
N LEU A 219 7.44 3.23 2.95
CA LEU A 219 7.48 2.11 3.88
C LEU A 219 7.18 2.59 5.31
N VAL A 220 6.25 1.89 5.95
CA VAL A 220 6.04 1.91 7.39
C VAL A 220 6.32 0.50 7.89
N ALA A 221 7.52 0.30 8.42
CA ALA A 221 7.85 -0.92 9.14
C ALA A 221 7.49 -0.74 10.61
N TYR A 222 6.86 -1.72 11.23
CA TYR A 222 6.45 -1.64 12.63
C TYR A 222 6.54 -3.00 13.32
N GLU A 223 6.69 -2.96 14.65
CA GLU A 223 6.75 -4.17 15.46
C GLU A 223 6.09 -3.96 16.83
N PRO A 224 5.74 -5.05 17.56
CA PRO A 224 5.29 -4.94 18.96
C PRO A 224 6.22 -4.07 19.79
N ASN A 225 5.66 -3.13 20.54
CA ASN A 225 6.44 -2.36 21.52
C ASN A 225 6.98 -3.29 22.63
N PRO A 226 8.00 -2.88 23.40
CA PRO A 226 8.60 -3.74 24.44
C PRO A 226 7.62 -4.21 25.52
N LYS A 227 6.52 -3.47 25.73
CA LYS A 227 5.45 -3.83 26.68
C LYS A 227 4.43 -4.80 26.09
N ASN A 228 4.52 -5.11 24.79
CA ASN A 228 3.56 -5.91 24.04
C ASN A 228 2.11 -5.43 24.21
N LYS A 229 1.91 -4.11 24.20
CA LYS A 229 0.59 -3.43 24.36
C LYS A 229 0.26 -2.52 23.19
N GLY A 230 0.88 -2.73 22.04
CA GLY A 230 0.76 -1.84 20.88
C GLY A 230 1.90 -2.05 19.90
N TYR A 231 1.79 -1.40 18.74
CA TYR A 231 2.87 -1.28 17.78
C TYR A 231 3.61 0.04 17.92
N HIS A 232 4.87 0.05 17.49
CA HIS A 232 5.63 1.27 17.23
C HIS A 232 6.28 1.17 15.85
N ALA A 233 6.40 2.32 15.17
CA ALA A 233 7.09 2.40 13.90
C ALA A 233 8.61 2.26 14.13
N LEU A 234 9.26 1.60 13.19
CA LEU A 234 10.71 1.46 13.10
C LEU A 234 11.25 2.51 12.14
N LYS A 235 12.38 3.12 12.49
CA LYS A 235 13.05 4.08 11.59
C LYS A 235 13.64 3.34 10.39
N GLY A 236 13.27 3.81 9.20
CA GLY A 236 13.85 3.35 7.94
C GLY A 236 14.76 4.41 7.30
N PRO A 237 15.34 4.10 6.14
CA PRO A 237 16.05 5.09 5.33
C PRO A 237 15.14 6.27 4.92
N PRO A 238 15.64 7.52 4.91
CA PRO A 238 14.82 8.71 4.62
C PRO A 238 14.16 8.74 3.23
N HIS A 239 14.67 7.98 2.25
CA HIS A 239 14.07 7.89 0.92
C HIS A 239 12.88 6.93 0.84
N LEU A 240 12.68 6.10 1.88
CA LEU A 240 11.53 5.20 2.01
C LEU A 240 10.47 5.76 2.98
N GLU A 241 10.68 6.93 3.57
CA GLU A 241 9.69 7.52 4.50
C GLU A 241 8.36 7.76 3.78
N LEU A 242 7.28 7.14 4.30
CA LEU A 242 5.97 7.20 3.66
C LEU A 242 5.46 8.63 3.52
N ASP A 243 5.60 9.49 4.54
CA ASP A 243 5.15 10.88 4.46
C ASP A 243 5.82 11.65 3.31
N ARG A 244 7.14 11.47 3.14
CA ARG A 244 7.91 12.11 2.06
C ARG A 244 7.43 11.65 0.70
N VAL A 245 7.16 10.35 0.56
CA VAL A 245 6.64 9.76 -0.68
C VAL A 245 5.24 10.30 -0.98
N LEU A 246 4.33 10.31 0.00
CA LEU A 246 2.97 10.85 -0.17
C LEU A 246 3.00 12.34 -0.50
N SER A 247 3.89 13.14 0.11
CA SER A 247 4.06 14.55 -0.21
C SER A 247 4.46 14.78 -1.68
N ARG A 248 5.33 13.92 -2.23
CA ARG A 248 5.69 13.96 -3.67
C ARG A 248 4.50 13.61 -4.56
N VAL A 249 3.74 12.57 -4.22
CA VAL A 249 2.53 12.19 -4.98
C VAL A 249 1.49 13.29 -4.92
N CYS A 250 1.30 13.88 -3.74
CA CYS A 250 0.40 15.01 -3.53
C CYS A 250 0.71 16.18 -4.46
N THR A 251 1.99 16.55 -4.54
CA THR A 251 2.48 17.60 -5.43
C THR A 251 2.20 17.27 -6.89
N ALA A 252 2.44 16.02 -7.30
CA ALA A 252 2.13 15.57 -8.66
C ALA A 252 0.62 15.66 -8.96
N LEU A 253 -0.23 15.17 -8.04
CA LEU A 253 -1.69 15.22 -8.18
C LEU A 253 -2.24 16.64 -8.29
N ARG A 254 -1.75 17.59 -7.51
CA ARG A 254 -2.16 19.01 -7.57
C ARG A 254 -1.87 19.66 -8.92
N ASN A 255 -0.84 19.20 -9.62
CA ASN A 255 -0.41 19.73 -10.92
C ASN A 255 -1.10 19.05 -12.10
N LEU A 256 -1.89 18.00 -11.87
CA LEU A 256 -2.67 17.33 -12.91
C LEU A 256 -4.03 18.03 -13.10
N PRO A 257 -4.57 18.04 -14.33
CA PRO A 257 -5.88 18.61 -14.62
C PRO A 257 -6.97 17.94 -13.80
#